data_AF-A0A963JPN1-F1
#
_entry.id   AF-A0A963JPN1-F1
#
_cell.length_a   1.000
_cell.length_b   1.000
_cell.length_c   1.000
_cell.angle_alpha   90.00
_cell.angle_beta   90.00
_cell.angle_gamma   90.00
#
_symmetry.space_group_name_H-M   'P 1'
#
loop_
_entity.id
_entity.type
_entity.pdbx_description
1 polymer ?
#
loop_
_entity_poly.entity_id
_entity_poly.type
_entity_poly.pdbx_seq_one_letter_code
_entity_poly.pdbx_strand_id
1 'polypeptide(L)'
;KQSLQKNEILVRALFMLFFIVIYSISKFLVIGIMLFQFVTIVLSEKPNEQILKFSQCLGIYIYQIIQFLSFNSEQRPFPFSKWPDAMPYPDVVDKSNHTSD
;
A
#
# COMPACT_ATOMS: atom_id res chain seq x y z
N LYS A 1 -11.01 -36.22 -11.45
CA LYS A 1 -10.46 -35.59 -10.23
C LYS A 1 -9.20 -34.74 -10.51
N GLN A 2 -8.26 -35.17 -11.38
CA GLN A 2 -7.05 -34.39 -11.71
C GLN A 2 -7.29 -33.04 -12.44
N SER A 3 -8.38 -32.88 -13.20
CA SER A 3 -8.68 -31.62 -13.89
C SER A 3 -9.07 -30.48 -12.94
N LEU A 4 -9.72 -30.78 -11.81
CA LEU A 4 -10.15 -29.76 -10.84
C LEU A 4 -8.95 -29.14 -10.08
N GLN A 5 -7.97 -29.95 -9.68
CA GLN A 5 -6.78 -29.44 -9.00
C GLN A 5 -5.89 -28.58 -9.91
N LYS A 6 -5.79 -28.92 -11.20
CA LYS A 6 -5.07 -28.08 -12.18
C LYS A 6 -5.74 -26.71 -12.34
N ASN A 7 -7.07 -26.67 -12.34
CA ASN A 7 -7.82 -25.41 -12.46
C ASN A 7 -7.58 -24.50 -11.25
N GLU A 8 -7.57 -25.04 -10.03
CA GLU A 8 -7.30 -24.25 -8.81
C GLU A 8 -5.89 -23.65 -8.81
N ILE A 9 -4.88 -24.42 -9.24
CA ILE A 9 -3.49 -23.93 -9.37
C ILE A 9 -3.40 -22.83 -10.44
N LEU A 10 -4.06 -23.01 -11.59
CA LEU A 10 -4.08 -22.01 -12.66
C LEU A 10 -4.80 -20.73 -12.25
N VAL A 11 -5.90 -20.83 -11.49
CA VAL A 11 -6.61 -19.67 -10.94
C VAL A 11 -5.70 -18.91 -9.98
N ARG A 12 -4.97 -19.62 -9.11
CA ARG A 12 -4.00 -18.99 -8.19
C ARG A 12 -2.86 -18.31 -8.95
N ALA A 13 -2.34 -18.94 -10.01
CA ALA A 13 -1.33 -18.36 -10.89
C ALA A 13 -1.86 -17.13 -11.65
N LEU A 14 -3.12 -17.14 -12.09
CA LEU A 14 -3.76 -16.00 -12.74
C LEU A 14 -3.88 -14.81 -11.77
N PHE A 15 -4.28 -15.05 -10.52
CA PHE A 15 -4.31 -14.01 -9.50
C PHE A 15 -2.91 -13.47 -9.19
N MET A 16 -1.89 -14.33 -9.12
CA MET A 16 -0.51 -13.88 -8.97
C MET A 16 -0.09 -12.98 -10.11
N LEU A 17 -0.35 -13.37 -11.36
CA LEU A 17 -0.02 -12.55 -12.53
C LEU A 17 -0.75 -11.20 -12.50
N PHE A 18 -2.04 -11.21 -12.14
CA PHE A 18 -2.84 -9.99 -11.96
C PHE A 18 -2.22 -9.06 -10.91
N PHE A 19 -1.84 -9.57 -9.75
CA PHE A 19 -1.20 -8.77 -8.70
C PHE A 19 0.23 -8.32 -9.05
N ILE A 20 0.98 -9.07 -9.87
CA ILE A 20 2.27 -8.62 -10.42
C ILE A 20 2.07 -7.38 -11.30
N VAL A 21 1.04 -7.36 -12.14
CA VAL A 21 0.71 -6.20 -12.98
C VAL A 21 0.36 -5.00 -12.11
N ILE A 22 -0.50 -5.17 -11.09
CA ILE A 22 -0.85 -4.09 -10.16
C ILE A 22 0.38 -3.60 -9.38
N TYR A 23 1.24 -4.51 -8.93
CA TYR A 23 2.49 -4.17 -8.25
C TYR A 23 3.38 -3.31 -9.14
N SER A 24 3.51 -3.66 -10.42
CA SER A 24 4.27 -2.87 -11.40
C SER A 24 3.70 -1.46 -11.55
N ILE A 25 2.37 -1.34 -11.75
CA ILE A 25 1.68 -0.04 -11.84
C ILE A 25 1.90 0.77 -10.55
N SER A 26 1.78 0.14 -9.39
CA SER A 26 1.98 0.78 -8.09
C SER A 26 3.39 1.34 -7.94
N LYS A 27 4.43 0.65 -8.43
CA LYS A 27 5.81 1.17 -8.46
C LYS A 27 5.93 2.42 -9.34
N PHE A 28 5.34 2.40 -10.53
CA PHE A 28 5.31 3.60 -11.38
C PHE A 28 4.56 4.75 -10.70
N LEU A 29 3.48 4.45 -9.99
CA LEU A 29 2.72 5.43 -9.23
C LEU A 29 3.56 6.08 -8.12
N VAL A 30 4.32 5.29 -7.35
CA VAL A 30 5.23 5.80 -6.32
C VAL A 30 6.26 6.77 -6.91
N ILE A 31 6.84 6.42 -8.06
CA ILE A 31 7.79 7.31 -8.75
C ILE A 31 7.10 8.60 -9.19
N GLY A 32 5.89 8.52 -9.76
CA GLY A 32 5.10 9.68 -10.14
C GLY A 32 4.76 10.59 -8.96
N ILE A 33 4.34 10.01 -7.83
CA ILE A 33 4.06 10.73 -6.59
C ILE A 33 5.33 11.41 -6.07
N MET A 34 6.47 10.73 -6.07
CA MET A 34 7.74 11.30 -5.64
C MET A 34 8.14 12.52 -6.49
N LEU A 35 8.04 12.40 -7.82
CA LEU A 35 8.33 13.52 -8.74
C LEU A 35 7.35 14.68 -8.53
N PHE A 36 6.07 14.39 -8.39
CA PHE A 36 5.05 15.40 -8.13
C PHE A 36 5.30 16.13 -6.81
N GLN A 37 5.62 15.39 -5.75
CA GLN A 37 5.92 15.95 -4.44
C GLN A 37 7.17 16.85 -4.51
N PHE A 38 8.19 16.43 -5.24
CA PHE A 38 9.40 17.23 -5.46
C PHE A 38 9.08 18.56 -6.16
N VAL A 39 8.29 18.53 -7.24
CA VAL A 39 7.84 19.76 -7.93
C VAL A 39 7.00 20.64 -6.99
N THR A 40 6.12 20.04 -6.19
CA THR A 40 5.26 20.78 -5.26
C THR A 40 6.07 21.46 -4.16
N ILE A 41 7.10 20.81 -3.62
CA ILE A 41 8.00 21.40 -2.62
C ILE A 41 8.78 22.57 -3.22
N VAL A 42 9.27 22.44 -4.46
CA VAL A 42 9.99 23.52 -5.14
C VAL A 42 9.09 24.74 -5.39
N LEU A 43 7.80 24.54 -5.64
CA LEU A 43 6.86 25.64 -5.93
C LEU A 43 6.14 26.22 -4.71
N SER A 44 5.78 25.38 -3.73
CA SER A 44 4.91 25.75 -2.59
C SER A 44 5.61 25.65 -1.22
N GLU A 45 6.90 25.31 -1.19
CA GLU A 45 7.73 25.11 0.03
C GLU A 45 7.16 24.11 1.05
N LYS A 46 6.02 23.51 0.76
CA LYS A 46 5.29 22.61 1.65
C LYS A 46 4.79 21.39 0.89
N PRO A 47 4.99 20.18 1.44
CA PRO A 47 4.42 18.96 0.89
C PRO A 47 2.89 18.96 1.02
N ASN A 48 2.19 18.39 0.03
CA ASN A 48 0.74 18.16 0.14
C ASN A 48 0.46 16.97 1.08
N GLU A 49 -0.22 17.23 2.19
CA GLU A 49 -0.55 16.21 3.20
C GLU A 49 -1.45 15.08 2.67
N GLN A 50 -2.37 15.38 1.74
CA GLN A 50 -3.25 14.35 1.16
C GLN A 50 -2.45 13.37 0.31
N ILE A 51 -1.49 13.87 -0.47
CA ILE A 51 -0.60 13.04 -1.29
C ILE A 51 0.33 12.22 -0.40
N LEU A 52 0.82 12.80 0.69
CA LEU A 52 1.63 12.08 1.67
C LEU A 52 0.84 10.92 2.31
N LYS A 53 -0.38 11.17 2.78
CA LYS A 53 -1.28 10.13 3.32
C LYS A 53 -1.57 9.04 2.28
N PHE A 54 -1.86 9.42 1.04
CA PHE A 54 -2.09 8.47 -0.05
C PHE A 54 -0.85 7.62 -0.34
N SER A 55 0.34 8.23 -0.37
CA SER A 55 1.61 7.52 -0.60
C SER A 55 1.90 6.50 0.50
N GLN A 56 1.54 6.79 1.74
CA GLN A 56 1.66 5.86 2.87
C GLN A 56 0.69 4.68 2.70
N CYS A 57 -0.59 4.94 2.40
CA CYS A 57 -1.55 3.89 2.08
C CYS A 57 -1.04 3.00 0.93
N LEU A 58 -0.51 3.61 -0.13
CA LEU A 58 0.03 2.91 -1.29
C LEU A 58 1.24 2.03 -0.91
N GLY A 59 2.12 2.50 -0.03
CA GLY A 59 3.23 1.69 0.49
C GLY A 59 2.76 0.46 1.26
N ILE A 60 1.76 0.64 2.14
CA ILE A 60 1.13 -0.47 2.86
C ILE A 60 0.47 -1.46 1.88
N TYR A 61 -0.20 -0.94 0.85
CA TYR A 61 -0.82 -1.75 -0.20
C TYR A 61 0.21 -2.61 -0.96
N ILE A 62 1.34 -2.01 -1.35
CA ILE A 62 2.45 -2.73 -2.00
C ILE A 62 2.98 -3.84 -1.08
N TYR A 63 3.14 -3.57 0.21
CA TYR A 63 3.56 -4.58 1.18
C TYR A 63 2.56 -5.76 1.24
N GLN A 64 1.26 -5.48 1.29
CA GLN A 64 0.23 -6.53 1.27
C GLN A 64 0.29 -7.39 0.00
N ILE A 65 0.54 -6.78 -1.17
CA ILE A 65 0.74 -7.53 -2.43
C ILE A 65 1.95 -8.47 -2.32
N ILE A 66 3.08 -7.98 -1.80
CA ILE A 66 4.29 -8.81 -1.63
C ILE A 66 4.00 -9.97 -0.68
N GLN A 67 3.29 -9.73 0.44
CA GLN A 67 2.92 -10.79 1.38
C GLN A 67 2.03 -11.86 0.74
N PHE A 68 1.06 -11.45 -0.10
CA PHE A 68 0.22 -12.38 -0.86
C PHE A 68 1.01 -13.19 -1.90
N LEU A 69 1.86 -12.53 -2.68
CA LEU A 69 2.71 -13.18 -3.69
C LEU A 69 3.73 -14.14 -3.09
N SER A 70 4.27 -13.80 -1.92
CA SER A 70 5.29 -14.60 -1.22
C SER A 70 4.71 -15.76 -0.42
N PHE A 71 3.40 -16.00 -0.50
CA PHE A 71 2.68 -16.99 0.31
C PHE A 71 2.75 -16.75 1.82
N ASN A 72 3.21 -15.58 2.27
CA ASN A 72 3.23 -15.20 3.69
C ASN A 72 1.82 -14.87 4.21
N SER A 73 0.90 -14.52 3.31
CA SER A 73 -0.49 -14.25 3.63
C SER A 73 -1.42 -14.83 2.57
N GLU A 74 -2.53 -15.44 3.01
CA GLU A 74 -3.62 -15.86 2.11
C GLU A 74 -4.63 -14.73 1.84
N GLN A 75 -4.47 -13.60 2.54
CA GLN A 75 -5.36 -12.45 2.44
C GLN A 75 -5.09 -11.70 1.13
N ARG A 76 -6.11 -11.60 0.28
CA ARG A 76 -6.01 -10.93 -1.02
C ARG A 76 -6.11 -9.41 -0.83
N PRO A 77 -5.16 -8.61 -1.32
CA PRO A 77 -5.22 -7.16 -1.16
C PRO A 77 -6.37 -6.55 -2.01
N PHE A 78 -6.62 -5.25 -1.84
CA PHE A 78 -7.59 -4.49 -2.63
C PHE A 78 -7.47 -4.81 -4.14
N PRO A 79 -8.59 -5.01 -4.87
CA PRO A 79 -9.98 -4.70 -4.52
C PRO A 79 -10.73 -5.78 -3.72
N PHE A 80 -10.08 -6.88 -3.33
CA PHE A 80 -10.75 -7.99 -2.62
C PHE A 80 -10.80 -7.80 -1.10
N SER A 81 -9.96 -6.91 -0.57
CA SER A 81 -9.97 -6.46 0.82
C SER A 81 -10.07 -4.94 0.89
N LYS A 82 -10.33 -4.41 2.09
CA LYS A 82 -10.37 -2.97 2.35
C LYS A 82 -9.04 -2.31 1.93
N TRP A 83 -9.12 -1.13 1.31
CA TRP A 83 -7.94 -0.29 1.09
C TRP A 83 -7.27 0.02 2.44
N PRO A 84 -5.93 -0.04 2.53
CA PRO A 84 -5.24 0.26 3.78
C PRO A 84 -5.47 1.71 4.20
N ASP A 85 -5.90 1.89 5.44
CA ASP A 85 -5.92 3.19 6.07
C ASP A 85 -4.48 3.61 6.35
N ALA A 86 -4.15 4.89 6.10
CA ALA A 86 -2.85 5.42 6.48
C ALA A 86 -2.70 5.17 7.98
N MET A 87 -1.59 4.53 8.37
CA MET A 87 -1.30 4.34 9.79
C MET A 87 -1.39 5.73 10.43
N PRO A 88 -2.16 5.93 11.51
CA PRO A 88 -2.13 7.19 12.23
C PRO A 88 -0.65 7.48 12.47
N TYR A 89 -0.16 8.62 11.95
CA TYR A 89 1.15 9.10 12.36
C TYR A 89 1.12 9.00 13.89
N PRO A 90 2.04 8.26 14.54
CA PRO A 90 1.96 8.06 15.98
C PRO A 90 1.79 9.45 16.55
N ASP A 91 0.59 9.72 17.07
CA ASP A 91 0.26 10.99 17.68
C ASP A 91 1.42 11.21 18.61
N VAL A 92 2.19 12.27 18.37
CA VAL A 92 3.29 12.67 19.24
C VAL A 92 2.77 12.41 20.64
N VAL A 93 3.36 11.43 21.33
CA VAL A 93 2.97 11.09 22.70
C VAL A 93 2.83 12.42 23.38
N ASP A 94 1.60 12.80 23.66
CA ASP A 94 1.29 14.09 24.23
C ASP A 94 1.87 14.03 25.64
N LYS A 95 3.15 14.35 25.72
CA LYS A 95 3.87 14.59 26.96
C LYS A 95 3.56 16.00 27.44
N SER A 96 2.35 16.52 27.21
CA SER A 96 1.77 17.50 28.13
C SER A 96 1.40 16.75 29.42
N ASN A 97 2.46 16.47 30.17
CA ASN A 97 2.37 16.34 31.61
C ASN A 97 1.69 17.61 32.12
N HIS A 98 0.38 17.59 32.31
CA HIS A 98 -0.23 18.38 33.37
C HIS A 98 -0.27 17.52 34.62
N THR A 99 0.90 17.45 35.26
CA THR A 99 0.97 17.64 36.70
C THR A 99 0.15 18.88 37.03
N SER A 100 -0.98 18.69 37.68
CA SER A 100 -1.60 19.72 38.49
C SER A 100 -1.91 19.07 39.82
N ASP A 101 -1.15 19.55 40.80
CA ASP A 101 -1.40 19.43 42.24
C ASP A 101 -2.86 19.77 42.60
#